data_AF-A0A535VIX2-F1
#
_entry.id   AF-A0A535VIX2-F1
#
_cell.length_a   1.000
_cell.length_b   1.000
_cell.length_c   1.000
_cell.angle_alpha   90.00
_cell.angle_beta   90.00
_cell.angle_gamma   90.00
#
_symmetry.space_group_name_H-M   'P 1'
#
loop_
_entity.id
_entity.type
_entity.pdbx_description
1 polymer ?
#
loop_
_entity_poly.entity_id
_entity_poly.type
_entity_poly.pdbx_seq_one_letter_code
_entity_poly.pdbx_strand_id
1 'polypeptide(L)'
;MLRLIKQHSTEKHALIVASNTVVDGEDFAWLWDVDLEEIAPDIRDIVCSGSKAEELAMRMKYADIPINKISTIHEREAALDAALKNAGPGGTLYIMASYTPTNELRRIMQKRGWVKHFWEE
;
A
#
# COMPACT_ATOMS: atom_id res chain seq x y z
N MET A 1 -6.43 -2.90 -10.76
CA MET A 1 -5.29 -3.04 -9.82
C MET A 1 -5.24 -4.45 -9.23
N LEU A 2 -6.27 -4.90 -8.51
CA LEU A 2 -6.32 -6.23 -7.87
C LEU A 2 -6.07 -7.42 -8.82
N ARG A 3 -6.51 -7.34 -10.07
CA ARG A 3 -6.25 -8.37 -11.09
C ARG A 3 -4.77 -8.62 -11.37
N LEU A 4 -3.92 -7.58 -11.30
CA LEU A 4 -2.47 -7.72 -11.51
C LEU A 4 -1.81 -8.40 -10.31
N ILE A 5 -2.30 -8.09 -9.10
CA ILE A 5 -1.90 -8.76 -7.87
C ILE A 5 -2.22 -10.25 -7.95
N LYS A 6 -3.39 -10.64 -8.48
CA LYS A 6 -3.77 -12.05 -8.66
C LYS A 6 -2.92 -12.85 -9.66
N GLN A 7 -2.24 -12.21 -10.59
CA GLN A 7 -1.45 -12.92 -11.62
C GLN A 7 -0.14 -13.51 -11.07
N HIS A 8 0.29 -13.11 -9.88
CA HIS A 8 1.49 -13.63 -9.22
C HIS A 8 1.08 -14.59 -8.09
N SER A 9 1.55 -15.84 -8.18
CA SER A 9 1.21 -16.96 -7.29
C SER A 9 1.97 -16.97 -5.95
N THR A 10 2.80 -15.97 -5.67
CA THR A 10 3.58 -15.89 -4.43
C THR A 10 2.83 -15.15 -3.34
N GLU A 11 3.12 -15.47 -2.08
CA GLU A 11 2.69 -14.69 -0.91
C GLU A 11 3.06 -13.20 -1.08
N LYS A 12 2.17 -12.30 -0.67
CA LYS A 12 2.24 -10.88 -1.04
C LYS A 12 2.49 -10.01 0.17
N HIS A 13 3.59 -9.26 0.11
CA HIS A 13 3.84 -8.14 1.02
C HIS A 13 3.21 -6.89 0.41
N ALA A 14 2.39 -6.18 1.18
CA ALA A 14 1.64 -5.04 0.69
C ALA A 14 1.90 -3.76 1.49
N LEU A 15 1.92 -2.63 0.79
CA LEU A 15 1.86 -1.29 1.37
C LEU A 15 0.64 -0.59 0.77
N ILE A 16 -0.30 -0.20 1.62
CA ILE A 16 -1.45 0.62 1.22
C ILE A 16 -1.32 2.01 1.82
N VAL A 17 -1.37 3.03 0.97
CA VAL A 17 -1.19 4.43 1.39
C VAL A 17 -2.30 5.30 0.82
N ALA A 18 -3.07 5.92 1.70
CA ALA A 18 -4.12 6.85 1.29
C ALA A 18 -4.01 8.17 2.04
N SER A 19 -4.38 9.24 1.37
CA SER A 19 -4.61 10.55 1.99
C SER A 19 -6.03 11.02 1.73
N ASN A 20 -6.49 11.94 2.57
CA ASN A 20 -7.81 12.57 2.49
C ASN A 20 -7.72 14.00 1.95
N THR A 21 -6.90 14.23 0.92
CA THR A 21 -6.81 15.55 0.29
C THR A 21 -7.95 15.74 -0.70
N VAL A 22 -8.23 17.00 -1.09
CA VAL A 22 -9.25 17.31 -2.12
C VAL A 22 -9.02 16.53 -3.42
N VAL A 23 -7.77 16.30 -3.81
CA VAL A 23 -7.45 15.57 -5.05
C VAL A 23 -7.50 14.04 -4.89
N ASP A 24 -7.33 13.55 -3.67
CA ASP A 24 -7.43 12.11 -3.36
C ASP A 24 -8.85 11.67 -3.04
N GLY A 25 -9.72 12.60 -2.65
CA GLY A 25 -11.02 12.33 -2.05
C GLY A 25 -10.96 12.42 -0.53
N GLU A 26 -11.82 13.25 0.06
CA GLU A 26 -11.90 13.41 1.51
C GLU A 26 -12.71 12.29 2.17
N ASP A 27 -13.66 11.73 1.41
CA ASP A 27 -14.48 10.58 1.80
C ASP A 27 -13.78 9.27 1.43
N PHE A 28 -13.78 8.34 2.38
CA PHE A 28 -13.16 7.01 2.27
C PHE A 28 -14.20 5.91 2.02
N ALA A 29 -15.48 6.24 1.82
CA ALA A 29 -16.53 5.28 1.52
C ALA A 29 -16.18 4.38 0.32
N TRP A 30 -15.47 4.91 -0.69
CA TRP A 30 -15.00 4.16 -1.87
C TRP A 30 -14.19 2.91 -1.51
N LEU A 31 -13.52 2.90 -0.36
CA LEU A 31 -12.69 1.79 0.09
C LEU A 31 -13.51 0.53 0.36
N TRP A 32 -14.80 0.70 0.70
CA TRP A 32 -15.74 -0.39 0.93
C TRP A 32 -16.32 -0.98 -0.35
N ASP A 33 -16.27 -0.24 -1.45
CA ASP A 33 -16.69 -0.72 -2.78
C ASP A 33 -15.59 -1.52 -3.49
N VAL A 34 -14.39 -1.62 -2.91
CA VAL A 34 -13.27 -2.40 -3.44
C VAL A 34 -13.32 -3.82 -2.91
N ASP A 35 -13.32 -4.83 -3.79
CA ASP A 35 -13.33 -6.26 -3.47
C ASP A 35 -11.97 -6.77 -2.92
N LEU A 36 -11.54 -6.28 -1.76
CA LEU A 36 -10.25 -6.65 -1.13
C LEU A 36 -10.22 -8.10 -0.63
N GLU A 37 -11.39 -8.67 -0.35
CA GLU A 37 -11.61 -10.07 0.03
C GLU A 37 -11.02 -11.03 -1.01
N GLU A 38 -11.01 -10.61 -2.28
CA GLU A 38 -10.45 -11.38 -3.38
C GLU A 38 -8.92 -11.60 -3.30
N ILE A 39 -8.20 -10.73 -2.59
CA ILE A 39 -6.74 -10.81 -2.46
C ILE A 39 -6.29 -11.16 -1.04
N ALA A 40 -7.19 -11.07 -0.05
CA ALA A 40 -6.89 -11.32 1.35
C ALA A 40 -6.20 -12.67 1.64
N PRO A 41 -6.58 -13.80 1.00
CA PRO A 41 -5.90 -15.08 1.21
C PRO A 41 -4.42 -15.08 0.82
N ASP A 42 -4.03 -14.22 -0.12
CA ASP A 42 -2.66 -14.15 -0.65
C ASP A 42 -1.78 -13.14 0.11
N ILE A 43 -2.37 -12.34 1.02
CA ILE A 43 -1.63 -11.32 1.79
C ILE A 43 -0.85 -11.98 2.92
N ARG A 44 0.48 -11.81 2.86
CA ARG A 44 1.40 -12.23 3.92
C ARG A 44 1.38 -11.26 5.07
N ASP A 45 1.56 -9.98 4.76
CA ASP A 45 1.45 -8.85 5.67
C ASP A 45 1.14 -7.58 4.88
N ILE A 46 0.60 -6.60 5.59
CA ILE A 46 0.23 -5.30 5.05
C ILE A 46 0.61 -4.17 5.99
N VAL A 47 1.22 -3.14 5.43
CA VAL A 47 1.48 -1.86 6.11
C VAL A 47 0.47 -0.84 5.58
N CYS A 48 -0.31 -0.25 6.47
CA CYS A 48 -1.26 0.83 6.19
C CYS A 48 -0.64 2.16 6.59
N SER A 49 -0.67 3.16 5.69
CA SER A 49 0.02 4.44 5.87
C SER A 49 -0.80 5.62 5.35
N GLY A 50 -0.38 6.83 5.76
CA GLY A 50 -0.99 8.09 5.34
C GLY A 50 -1.89 8.69 6.42
N SER A 51 -2.73 9.66 6.03
CA SER A 51 -3.53 10.45 6.99
C SER A 51 -4.74 9.70 7.55
N LYS A 52 -5.09 8.56 6.95
CA LYS A 52 -6.22 7.69 7.34
C LYS A 52 -5.78 6.22 7.43
N ALA A 53 -4.60 6.00 7.99
CA ALA A 53 -3.98 4.67 8.05
C ALA A 53 -4.82 3.67 8.88
N GLU A 54 -5.55 4.15 9.89
CA GLU A 54 -6.47 3.37 10.70
C GLU A 54 -7.73 2.94 9.94
N GLU A 55 -8.27 3.80 9.06
CA GLU A 55 -9.40 3.46 8.19
C GLU A 55 -9.02 2.35 7.22
N LEU A 56 -7.81 2.43 6.66
CA LEU A 56 -7.25 1.37 5.82
C LEU A 56 -7.09 0.07 6.61
N ALA A 57 -6.50 0.11 7.80
CA ALA A 57 -6.32 -1.05 8.65
C ALA A 57 -7.67 -1.68 9.05
N MET A 58 -8.66 -0.86 9.35
CA MET A 58 -10.03 -1.29 9.62
C MET A 58 -10.60 -2.01 8.40
N ARG A 59 -10.54 -1.42 7.19
CA ARG A 59 -11.01 -2.09 5.98
C ARG A 59 -10.32 -3.44 5.76
N MET A 60 -9.00 -3.53 5.94
CA MET A 60 -8.25 -4.78 5.79
C MET A 60 -8.76 -5.86 6.74
N LYS A 61 -9.04 -5.49 7.99
CA LYS A 61 -9.65 -6.40 8.97
C LYS A 61 -11.01 -6.90 8.50
N TYR A 62 -11.84 -6.03 7.93
CA TYR A 62 -13.15 -6.42 7.39
C TYR A 62 -13.05 -7.23 6.09
N ALA A 63 -11.92 -7.17 5.39
CA ALA A 63 -11.60 -8.02 4.25
C ALA A 63 -11.08 -9.42 4.66
N ASP A 64 -11.24 -9.82 5.92
CA ASP A 64 -10.72 -11.07 6.51
C ASP A 64 -9.18 -11.19 6.54
N ILE A 65 -8.45 -10.07 6.49
CA ILE A 65 -7.00 -10.09 6.76
C ILE A 65 -6.78 -10.16 8.29
N PRO A 66 -6.04 -11.16 8.80
CA PRO A 66 -5.73 -11.27 10.23
C PRO A 66 -5.08 -10.01 10.80
N ILE A 67 -5.55 -9.55 11.96
CA ILE A 67 -5.05 -8.31 12.60
C ILE A 67 -3.54 -8.35 12.85
N ASN A 68 -2.97 -9.52 13.17
CA ASN A 68 -1.54 -9.67 13.39
C ASN A 68 -0.69 -9.56 12.11
N LYS A 69 -1.31 -9.54 10.94
CA LYS A 69 -0.67 -9.28 9.64
C LYS A 69 -0.81 -7.81 9.20
N ILE A 70 -1.59 -7.00 9.93
CA ILE A 70 -1.85 -5.59 9.62
C ILE A 70 -1.02 -4.73 10.56
N SER A 71 -0.31 -3.76 9.99
CA SER A 71 0.43 -2.75 10.74
C SER A 71 0.07 -1.35 10.27
N THR A 72 0.12 -0.37 11.16
CA THR A 72 -0.22 1.03 10.87
C THR A 72 1.00 1.89 11.13
N ILE A 73 1.50 2.58 10.10
CA ILE A 73 2.62 3.51 10.17
C ILE A 73 2.26 4.73 9.35
N HIS A 74 2.03 5.90 9.98
CA HIS A 74 1.54 7.07 9.26
C HIS A 74 2.56 7.70 8.31
N GLU A 75 3.82 7.77 8.74
CA GLU A 75 4.90 8.37 7.99
C GLU A 75 5.29 7.43 6.84
N ARG A 76 5.32 7.99 5.62
CA ARG A 76 5.33 7.20 4.38
C ARG A 76 6.69 6.58 4.11
N GLU A 77 7.77 7.28 4.46
CA GLU A 77 9.13 6.77 4.30
C GLU A 77 9.37 5.59 5.25
N ALA A 78 8.98 5.73 6.53
CA ALA A 78 9.03 4.67 7.52
C ALA A 78 8.13 3.48 7.17
N ALA A 79 6.93 3.74 6.62
CA ALA A 79 6.04 2.68 6.16
C ALA A 79 6.64 1.91 4.97
N LEU A 80 7.26 2.60 4.02
CA LEU A 80 7.97 1.99 2.91
C LEU A 80 9.14 1.14 3.40
N ASP A 81 9.93 1.64 4.36
CA ASP A 81 11.04 0.90 4.96
C ASP A 81 10.59 -0.36 5.68
N ALA A 82 9.52 -0.28 6.46
CA ALA A 82 8.93 -1.43 7.13
C ALA A 82 8.42 -2.48 6.13
N ALA A 83 7.71 -2.06 5.09
CA ALA A 83 7.16 -2.95 4.09
C ALA A 83 8.25 -3.64 3.25
N LEU A 84 9.32 -2.91 2.88
CA LEU A 84 10.47 -3.48 2.19
C LEU A 84 11.24 -4.47 3.08
N LYS A 85 11.38 -4.16 4.37
CA LYS A 85 11.99 -5.08 5.34
C LYS A 85 11.20 -6.38 5.44
N ASN A 86 9.87 -6.31 5.45
CA ASN A 86 9.01 -7.50 5.48
C ASN A 86 9.17 -8.35 4.22
N ALA A 87 9.21 -7.71 3.04
CA ALA A 87 9.42 -8.40 1.77
C ALA A 87 10.80 -9.07 1.69
N GLY A 88 11.82 -8.44 2.26
CA GLY A 88 13.18 -8.96 2.29
C GLY A 88 13.87 -9.01 0.91
N PRO A 89 15.15 -9.41 0.86
CA PRO A 89 15.90 -9.51 -0.38
C PRO A 89 15.27 -10.50 -1.36
N GLY A 90 15.04 -10.06 -2.60
CA GLY A 90 14.39 -10.87 -3.65
C GLY A 90 12.87 -11.02 -3.49
N GLY A 91 12.29 -10.48 -2.41
CA GLY A 91 10.85 -10.38 -2.25
C GLY A 91 10.24 -9.29 -3.12
N THR A 92 8.93 -9.39 -3.34
CA THR A 92 8.16 -8.39 -4.09
C THR A 92 7.22 -7.65 -3.15
N LEU A 93 7.35 -6.32 -3.13
CA LEU A 93 6.43 -5.43 -2.43
C LEU A 93 5.40 -4.87 -3.40
N TYR A 94 4.12 -5.07 -3.11
CA TYR A 94 3.01 -4.48 -3.84
C TYR A 94 2.58 -3.18 -3.16
N ILE A 95 2.56 -2.08 -3.92
CA ILE A 95 2.17 -0.77 -3.39
C ILE A 95 0.87 -0.32 -4.04
N MET A 96 -0.13 -0.04 -3.22
CA MET A 96 -1.41 0.54 -3.62
C MET A 96 -1.54 1.90 -2.96
N ALA A 97 -1.57 2.96 -3.75
CA ALA A 97 -1.58 4.31 -3.22
C ALA A 97 -2.60 5.20 -3.94
N SER A 98 -3.18 6.16 -3.21
CA SER A 98 -3.95 7.24 -3.83
C SER A 98 -3.01 8.19 -4.60
N TYR A 99 -3.55 9.23 -5.25
CA TYR A 99 -2.78 10.10 -6.14
C TYR A 99 -1.60 10.81 -5.44
N THR A 100 -1.86 11.52 -4.34
CA THR A 100 -0.81 12.27 -3.62
C THR A 100 0.26 11.35 -3.05
N PRO A 101 -0.08 10.25 -2.32
CA PRO A 101 0.91 9.34 -1.79
C PRO A 101 1.70 8.62 -2.87
N THR A 102 1.11 8.35 -4.05
CA THR A 102 1.86 7.80 -5.19
C THR A 102 3.01 8.74 -5.59
N ASN A 103 2.74 10.05 -5.71
CA ASN A 103 3.75 11.03 -6.05
C ASN A 103 4.83 11.18 -4.96
N GLU A 104 4.43 11.13 -3.69
CA GLU A 104 5.34 11.24 -2.55
C GLU A 104 6.25 10.02 -2.43
N LEU A 105 5.70 8.81 -2.51
CA LEU A 105 6.49 7.57 -2.52
C LEU A 105 7.45 7.55 -3.70
N ARG A 106 7.01 7.98 -4.88
CA ARG A 106 7.88 8.06 -6.05
C ARG A 106 9.04 9.03 -5.84
N ARG A 107 8.83 10.17 -5.20
CA ARG A 107 9.90 11.11 -4.83
C ARG A 107 10.88 10.50 -3.83
N ILE A 108 10.40 9.76 -2.83
CA ILE A 108 11.25 9.03 -1.87
C ILE A 108 12.12 8.02 -2.64
N MET A 109 11.51 7.22 -3.51
CA MET A 109 12.22 6.22 -4.31
C MET A 109 13.21 6.83 -5.31
N GLN A 110 12.89 7.99 -5.88
CA GLN A 110 13.81 8.74 -6.75
C GLN A 110 15.04 9.23 -5.99
N LYS A 111 14.86 9.79 -4.79
CA LYS A 111 15.98 10.20 -3.91
C LYS A 111 16.88 9.01 -3.55
N ARG A 112 16.31 7.81 -3.47
CA ARG A 112 17.02 6.55 -3.21
C ARG A 112 17.60 5.90 -4.47
N GLY A 113 17.37 6.48 -5.65
CA GLY A 113 17.89 5.98 -6.93
C GLY A 113 17.17 4.74 -7.49
N TRP A 114 16.00 4.38 -6.97
CA TRP A 114 15.27 3.17 -7.38
C TRP A 114 14.34 3.40 -8.57
N VAL A 115 13.91 4.65 -8.80
CA VAL A 115 13.01 5.02 -9.89
C VAL A 115 13.61 6.19 -10.65
N LYS A 116 13.52 6.16 -11.98
CA LYS A 116 14.02 7.24 -12.86
C LYS A 116 13.23 8.55 -12.65
N HIS A 117 13.86 9.67 -12.97
CA HIS A 117 13.17 10.95 -13.05
C HIS A 117 12.16 10.92 -14.21
N PHE A 118 10.99 11.54 -14.01
CA PHE A 118 9.90 11.52 -15.00
C PHE A 118 10.21 12.31 -16.29
N TRP A 119 11.29 13.10 -16.30
CA TRP A 119 11.60 14.06 -17.37
C TRP A 119 12.76 13.61 -18.27
N GLU A 120 13.18 12.36 -18.18
CA GLU A 120 14.13 11.74 -19.12
C GLU A 120 13.38 10.70 -19.97
N GLU A 121 12.69 11.17 -21.01
CA GLU A 121 12.31 10.39 -22.20
C GLU A 121 12.99 10.99 -23.44
#